data_AF-A0A2H0U8T6-F1
#
_entry.id   AF-A0A2H0U8T6-F1
#
_cell.length_a   1.000
_cell.length_b   1.000
_cell.length_c   1.000
_cell.angle_alpha   90.00
_cell.angle_beta   90.00
_cell.angle_gamma   90.00
#
_symmetry.space_group_name_H-M   'P 1'
#
loop_
_entity.id
_entity.type
_entity.pdbx_description
1 polymer ?
#
loop_
_entity_poly.entity_id
_entity_poly.type
_entity_poly.pdbx_seq_one_letter_code
_entity_poly.pdbx_strand_id
1 'polypeptide(L)'
;MNKALRIIVLLIIAALLSFLALFLARVVIETRGGGDFTGPVQSFEECVAAGNPVMESYPRQCRSADGQLFVEDVPPVQDPRVGGGTFGGCAIAGCSGQLCVSADMASEIITTCEWRPEYACYQGATCEMQENGECGWTQTPALQQCLANPPQDI
;
A
#
# COMPACT_ATOMS: atom_id res chain seq x y z
N MET A 1 -53.67 -12.27 50.95
CA MET A 1 -53.57 -11.63 49.62
C MET A 1 -54.48 -12.38 48.66
N ASN A 2 -55.56 -11.73 48.23
CA ASN A 2 -56.51 -12.25 47.25
C ASN A 2 -55.76 -12.69 45.98
N LYS A 3 -56.15 -13.86 45.43
CA LYS A 3 -55.52 -14.41 44.22
C LYS A 3 -55.48 -13.38 43.08
N ALA A 4 -56.51 -12.53 43.00
CA ALA A 4 -56.57 -11.39 42.08
C ALA A 4 -55.45 -10.36 42.29
N LEU A 5 -55.11 -9.96 43.53
CA LEU A 5 -54.05 -8.97 43.78
C LEU A 5 -52.66 -9.51 43.50
N ARG A 6 -52.42 -10.82 43.71
CA ARG A 6 -51.14 -11.45 43.33
C ARG A 6 -50.91 -11.40 41.82
N ILE A 7 -51.96 -11.68 41.05
CA ILE A 7 -51.91 -11.64 39.59
C ILE A 7 -51.65 -10.20 39.12
N ILE A 8 -52.34 -9.21 39.69
CA ILE A 8 -52.16 -7.80 39.34
C ILE A 8 -50.72 -7.32 39.61
N VAL A 9 -50.14 -7.65 40.77
CA VAL A 9 -48.76 -7.24 41.12
C VAL A 9 -47.73 -7.86 40.17
N LEU A 10 -47.89 -9.14 39.82
CA LEU A 10 -46.98 -9.81 38.88
C LEU A 10 -47.05 -9.20 37.47
N LEU A 11 -48.25 -8.81 37.02
CA LEU A 11 -48.42 -8.14 35.72
C LEU A 11 -47.76 -6.76 35.69
N ILE A 12 -47.84 -5.99 36.78
CA ILE A 12 -47.19 -4.68 36.88
C ILE A 12 -45.67 -4.81 36.86
N ILE A 13 -45.10 -5.77 37.60
CA ILE A 13 -43.64 -5.99 37.62
C ILE A 13 -43.14 -6.44 36.24
N ALA A 14 -43.84 -7.36 35.58
CA ALA A 14 -43.49 -7.81 34.24
C ALA A 14 -43.54 -6.66 33.21
N ALA A 15 -44.56 -5.79 33.30
CA ALA A 15 -44.67 -4.61 32.46
C ALA A 15 -43.53 -3.62 32.69
N LEU A 16 -43.15 -3.35 33.94
CA LEU A 16 -42.04 -2.45 34.27
C LEU A 16 -40.68 -3.00 33.81
N LEU A 17 -40.43 -4.30 34.00
CA LEU A 17 -39.20 -4.94 33.54
C LEU A 17 -39.10 -4.96 32.01
N SER A 18 -40.21 -5.23 31.32
CA SER A 18 -40.28 -5.16 29.86
C SER A 18 -40.02 -3.74 29.35
N PHE A 19 -40.65 -2.72 29.96
CA PHE A 19 -40.43 -1.33 29.61
C PHE A 19 -38.97 -0.89 29.84
N LEU A 20 -38.37 -1.26 30.98
CA LEU A 20 -36.97 -0.96 31.28
C LEU A 20 -36.01 -1.65 30.29
N ALA A 21 -36.24 -2.91 29.96
CA ALA A 21 -35.43 -3.65 28.99
C ALA A 21 -35.52 -3.01 27.59
N LEU A 22 -36.73 -2.64 27.15
CA LEU A 22 -36.95 -1.94 25.88
C LEU A 22 -36.27 -0.56 25.87
N PHE A 23 -36.35 0.20 26.97
CA PHE A 23 -35.70 1.49 27.11
C PHE A 23 -34.16 1.36 27.03
N LEU A 24 -33.57 0.42 27.76
CA LEU A 24 -32.13 0.17 27.73
C LEU A 24 -31.65 -0.33 26.36
N ALA A 25 -32.41 -1.23 25.72
CA ALA A 25 -32.10 -1.69 24.37
C ALA A 25 -32.12 -0.53 23.36
N ARG A 26 -33.10 0.38 23.45
CA ARG A 26 -33.16 1.59 22.62
C ARG A 26 -31.95 2.49 22.84
N VAL A 27 -31.60 2.81 24.09
CA VAL A 27 -30.42 3.64 24.42
C VAL A 27 -29.12 3.04 23.89
N VAL A 28 -28.95 1.71 23.97
CA VAL A 28 -27.77 1.00 23.43
C VAL A 28 -27.72 1.03 21.90
N ILE A 29 -28.87 0.92 21.23
CA ILE A 29 -28.95 0.97 19.77
C ILE A 29 -28.67 2.39 19.26
N GLU A 30 -29.20 3.41 19.93
CA GLU A 30 -29.07 4.82 19.54
C GLU A 30 -27.63 5.33 19.71
N THR A 31 -26.91 4.82 20.71
CA THR A 31 -25.46 5.11 20.88
C THR A 31 -24.54 4.30 19.98
N ARG A 32 -25.06 3.30 19.26
CA ARG A 32 -24.31 2.48 18.28
C ARG A 32 -24.65 2.80 16.82
N GLY A 33 -25.60 3.70 16.59
CA GLY A 33 -26.09 4.07 15.26
C GLY A 33 -25.25 5.15 14.59
N GLY A 34 -24.30 4.70 13.76
CA GLY A 34 -23.74 5.34 12.57
C GLY A 34 -23.90 6.85 12.37
N GLY A 35 -22.78 7.56 12.43
CA GLY A 35 -22.64 8.86 11.77
C GLY A 35 -22.81 8.72 10.25
N ASP A 36 -23.50 9.67 9.66
CA ASP A 36 -23.72 9.80 8.21
C ASP A 36 -22.38 10.00 7.46
N PHE A 37 -22.03 9.07 6.57
CA PHE A 37 -20.76 9.01 5.80
C PHE A 37 -20.81 9.72 4.44
N THR A 38 -21.50 10.85 4.36
CA THR A 38 -21.46 11.72 3.17
C THR A 38 -20.37 12.80 3.25
N GLY A 39 -19.46 12.67 4.22
CA GLY A 39 -18.26 13.49 4.37
C GLY A 39 -17.00 12.85 3.74
N PRO A 40 -15.94 13.64 3.52
CA PRO A 40 -14.60 13.13 3.12
C PRO A 40 -14.07 12.07 4.12
N VAL A 41 -13.30 11.04 3.70
CA VAL A 41 -12.72 9.98 4.58
C VAL A 41 -11.92 10.60 5.73
N GLN A 42 -12.26 10.26 6.97
CA GLN A 42 -11.75 10.97 8.16
C GLN A 42 -10.66 10.21 8.98
N SER A 43 -10.21 8.97 8.63
CA SER A 43 -9.12 8.24 9.35
C SER A 43 -8.41 7.09 8.57
N PHE A 44 -7.24 6.52 8.98
CA PHE A 44 -6.50 5.44 8.26
C PHE A 44 -7.24 4.12 8.27
N GLU A 45 -7.73 3.70 9.43
CA GLU A 45 -8.56 2.52 9.54
C GLU A 45 -9.89 2.71 8.81
N GLU A 46 -10.43 3.93 8.71
CA GLU A 46 -11.56 4.28 7.85
C GLU A 46 -11.16 4.38 6.37
N CYS A 47 -9.92 4.76 6.05
CA CYS A 47 -9.34 4.79 4.72
C CYS A 47 -9.18 3.35 4.20
N VAL A 48 -8.65 2.45 5.05
CA VAL A 48 -8.54 0.99 4.89
C VAL A 48 -9.92 0.33 4.87
N ALA A 49 -10.81 0.70 5.78
CA ALA A 49 -12.17 0.15 5.82
C ALA A 49 -13.04 0.69 4.66
N ALA A 50 -12.72 1.87 4.14
CA ALA A 50 -13.27 2.41 2.89
C ALA A 50 -12.54 1.90 1.64
N GLY A 51 -11.49 1.07 1.80
CA GLY A 51 -10.81 0.37 0.71
C GLY A 51 -9.76 1.16 -0.06
N ASN A 52 -9.34 2.33 0.43
CA ASN A 52 -8.23 3.10 -0.13
C ASN A 52 -6.87 2.53 0.31
N PRO A 53 -5.81 2.66 -0.51
CA PRO A 53 -4.51 2.08 -0.23
C PRO A 53 -3.72 2.87 0.82
N VAL A 54 -2.86 2.13 1.51
CA VAL A 54 -2.05 2.53 2.67
C VAL A 54 -0.59 2.70 2.28
N MET A 55 0.07 3.75 2.79
CA MET A 55 1.51 3.98 2.66
C MET A 55 2.13 4.09 4.04
N GLU A 56 2.78 3.03 4.47
CA GLU A 56 3.49 2.97 5.74
C GLU A 56 4.91 3.49 5.50
N SER A 57 5.11 4.82 5.36
CA SER A 57 6.40 5.38 4.94
C SER A 57 7.57 4.79 5.73
N TYR A 58 8.37 4.07 4.97
CA TYR A 58 9.33 3.07 5.38
C TYR A 58 10.66 3.44 4.72
N PRO A 59 11.79 3.44 5.44
CA PRO A 59 11.94 3.13 6.87
C PRO A 59 11.44 4.25 7.77
N ARG A 60 11.14 3.93 9.04
CA ARG A 60 10.87 4.96 10.06
C ARG A 60 12.16 5.77 10.26
N GLN A 61 12.05 7.08 10.48
CA GLN A 61 13.22 7.94 10.68
C GLN A 61 13.05 8.79 11.94
N CYS A 62 14.16 9.09 12.62
CA CYS A 62 14.28 9.84 13.89
C CYS A 62 15.42 10.87 13.77
N ARG A 63 15.39 11.99 14.51
CA ARG A 63 16.48 12.99 14.56
C ARG A 63 16.73 13.44 16.01
N SER A 64 17.97 13.58 16.45
CA SER A 64 18.37 13.98 17.81
C SER A 64 18.48 15.51 18.02
N ALA A 65 18.73 15.90 19.27
CA ALA A 65 18.78 17.30 19.72
C ALA A 65 19.99 18.10 19.22
N ASP A 66 21.10 17.42 19.00
CA ASP A 66 22.29 17.94 18.36
C ASP A 66 22.21 17.87 16.82
N GLY A 67 21.07 17.44 16.27
CA GLY A 67 20.74 17.52 14.86
C GLY A 67 21.06 16.27 14.04
N GLN A 68 21.43 15.16 14.68
CA GLN A 68 21.79 13.93 13.97
C GLN A 68 20.55 13.17 13.51
N LEU A 69 20.54 12.66 12.28
CA LEU A 69 19.45 11.85 11.75
C LEU A 69 19.75 10.36 11.97
N PHE A 70 18.78 9.66 12.54
CA PHE A 70 18.75 8.22 12.81
C PHE A 70 17.59 7.63 12.02
N VAL A 71 17.89 7.15 10.82
CA VAL A 71 16.95 6.30 10.11
C VAL A 71 16.91 4.97 10.87
N GLU A 72 15.71 4.44 11.12
CA GLU A 72 15.60 3.09 11.66
C GLU A 72 16.35 2.17 10.72
N ASP A 73 17.31 1.43 11.28
CA ASP A 73 17.95 0.32 10.60
C ASP A 73 16.92 -0.79 10.44
N VAL A 74 16.01 -0.59 9.48
CA VAL A 74 15.24 -1.67 8.94
C VAL A 74 16.19 -2.46 8.05
N PRO A 75 16.14 -3.80 8.09
CA PRO A 75 16.86 -4.59 7.11
C PRO A 75 16.48 -4.08 5.71
N PRO A 76 17.43 -4.07 4.75
CA PRO A 76 17.12 -3.68 3.39
C PRO A 76 15.89 -4.47 2.92
N VAL A 77 14.96 -3.80 2.24
CA VAL A 77 13.82 -4.49 1.64
C VAL A 77 14.41 -5.54 0.69
N GLN A 78 14.42 -6.81 1.09
CA GLN A 78 14.90 -7.91 0.27
C GLN A 78 13.81 -8.25 -0.76
N ASP A 79 13.40 -7.27 -1.56
CA ASP A 79 12.52 -7.49 -2.70
C ASP A 79 13.39 -7.77 -3.94
N PRO A 80 13.36 -8.98 -4.50
CA PRO A 80 14.05 -9.34 -5.74
C PRO A 80 13.67 -8.48 -6.96
N ARG A 81 12.60 -7.66 -6.85
CA ARG A 81 12.14 -6.73 -7.88
C ARG A 81 12.51 -5.27 -7.60
N VAL A 82 12.91 -4.93 -6.37
CA VAL A 82 13.44 -3.61 -6.00
C VAL A 82 14.96 -3.61 -5.99
N GLY A 83 15.59 -4.78 -5.98
CA GLY A 83 17.01 -4.94 -6.33
C GLY A 83 17.15 -5.37 -7.79
N GLY A 84 17.74 -4.52 -8.62
CA GLY A 84 18.14 -4.89 -9.98
C GLY A 84 18.79 -6.27 -9.97
N GLY A 85 18.14 -7.24 -10.62
CA GLY A 85 18.66 -8.59 -10.74
C GLY A 85 20.05 -8.52 -11.37
N THR A 86 21.06 -8.98 -10.64
CA THR A 86 22.42 -9.02 -11.16
C THR A 86 22.55 -10.22 -12.08
N PHE A 87 22.49 -10.01 -13.39
CA PHE A 87 22.72 -11.04 -14.41
C PHE A 87 24.14 -10.91 -14.94
N GLY A 88 25.05 -11.77 -14.48
CA GLY A 88 26.44 -11.78 -14.97
C GLY A 88 27.22 -10.47 -14.73
N GLY A 89 26.88 -9.73 -13.67
CA GLY A 89 27.50 -8.43 -13.35
C GLY A 89 26.76 -7.21 -13.88
N CYS A 90 25.65 -7.40 -14.60
CA CYS A 90 24.77 -6.32 -15.07
C CYS A 90 23.49 -6.24 -14.24
N ALA A 91 22.94 -5.03 -14.07
CA ALA A 91 21.73 -4.77 -13.33
C ALA A 91 20.87 -3.72 -14.03
N ILE A 92 19.55 -3.86 -13.86
CA ILE A 92 18.56 -2.88 -14.31
C ILE A 92 18.56 -1.71 -13.33
N ALA A 93 18.60 -0.48 -13.86
CA ALA A 93 18.67 0.76 -13.09
C ALA A 93 17.81 1.88 -13.72
N GLY A 94 17.79 3.04 -13.05
CA GLY A 94 16.95 4.19 -13.42
C GLY A 94 15.54 4.10 -12.83
N CYS A 95 14.94 5.26 -12.51
CA CYS A 95 13.67 5.33 -11.80
C CYS A 95 12.51 4.63 -12.54
N SER A 96 12.56 4.59 -13.87
CA SER A 96 11.55 3.94 -14.73
C SER A 96 12.01 2.58 -15.26
N GLY A 97 13.12 2.04 -14.76
CA GLY A 97 13.70 0.75 -15.20
C GLY A 97 14.29 0.79 -16.61
N GLN A 98 14.70 1.98 -17.08
CA GLN A 98 15.09 2.20 -18.47
C GLN A 98 16.58 1.92 -18.76
N LEU A 99 17.41 1.68 -17.75
CA LEU A 99 18.85 1.46 -17.91
C LEU A 99 19.24 0.03 -17.60
N CYS A 100 20.21 -0.49 -18.35
CA CYS A 100 20.94 -1.71 -18.02
C CYS A 100 22.42 -1.33 -17.92
N VAL A 101 22.97 -1.42 -16.71
CA VAL A 101 24.33 -0.97 -16.38
C VAL A 101 25.03 -2.03 -15.55
N SER A 102 26.30 -1.83 -15.18
CA SER A 102 26.96 -2.75 -14.27
C SER A 102 26.34 -2.68 -12.86
N ALA A 103 26.40 -3.78 -12.14
CA ALA A 103 25.77 -3.92 -10.82
C ALA A 103 26.30 -2.91 -9.79
N ASP A 104 27.58 -2.55 -9.88
CA ASP A 104 28.23 -1.53 -9.05
C ASP A 104 27.71 -0.11 -9.37
N MET A 105 27.45 0.19 -10.64
CA MET A 105 26.92 1.49 -11.05
C MET A 105 25.43 1.66 -10.76
N ALA A 106 24.67 0.55 -10.70
CA ALA A 106 23.22 0.59 -10.56
C ALA A 106 22.74 1.34 -9.29
N SER A 107 23.50 1.29 -8.19
CA SER A 107 23.20 2.03 -6.95
C SER A 107 23.59 3.51 -6.98
N GLU A 108 24.44 3.93 -7.92
CA GLU A 108 24.96 5.30 -8.01
C GLU A 108 24.17 6.16 -9.00
N ILE A 109 23.47 5.53 -9.95
CA ILE A 109 22.74 6.24 -11.00
C ILE A 109 21.41 6.75 -10.46
N ILE A 110 21.30 8.06 -10.35
CA ILE A 110 20.05 8.77 -10.05
C ILE A 110 19.53 9.37 -11.36
N THR A 111 18.41 8.86 -11.86
CA THR A 111 17.70 9.46 -13.00
C THR A 111 16.51 10.27 -12.51
N THR A 112 15.98 11.16 -13.37
CA THR A 112 14.63 11.69 -13.18
C THR A 112 13.60 10.55 -13.27
N CYS A 113 12.48 10.70 -12.59
CA CYS A 113 11.34 9.77 -12.66
C CYS A 113 10.38 10.17 -13.79
N GLU A 114 10.93 10.54 -14.95
CA GLU A 114 10.14 10.79 -16.16
C GLU A 114 9.66 9.46 -16.72
N TRP A 115 8.36 9.37 -17.03
CA TRP A 115 7.79 8.22 -17.72
C TRP A 115 7.70 8.50 -19.21
N ARG A 116 8.20 7.54 -20.02
CA ARG A 116 8.02 7.53 -21.47
C ARG A 116 7.51 6.16 -21.92
N PRO A 117 6.63 6.11 -22.93
CA PRO A 117 6.12 4.87 -23.53
C PRO A 117 7.16 3.79 -23.79
N GLU A 118 8.34 4.17 -24.27
CA GLU A 118 9.42 3.24 -24.65
C GLU A 118 9.97 2.46 -23.45
N TYR A 119 9.84 2.99 -22.24
CA TYR A 119 10.37 2.35 -21.04
C TYR A 119 9.63 1.06 -20.68
N ALA A 120 8.35 0.95 -21.07
CA ALA A 120 7.58 -0.27 -20.91
C ALA A 120 8.16 -1.45 -21.70
N CYS A 121 8.85 -1.18 -22.81
CA CYS A 121 9.52 -2.21 -23.60
C CYS A 121 10.66 -2.91 -22.85
N TYR A 122 11.26 -2.25 -21.86
CA TYR A 122 12.37 -2.81 -21.08
C TYR A 122 11.91 -3.71 -19.93
N GLN A 123 10.64 -3.67 -19.53
CA GLN A 123 10.11 -4.50 -18.44
C GLN A 123 10.23 -6.01 -18.71
N GLY A 124 10.24 -6.41 -19.99
CA GLY A 124 10.44 -7.81 -20.43
C GLY A 124 11.76 -8.05 -21.17
N ALA A 125 12.66 -7.07 -21.21
CA ALA A 125 13.93 -7.18 -21.93
C ALA A 125 15.03 -7.84 -21.08
N THR A 126 15.99 -8.48 -21.73
CA THR A 126 17.15 -9.09 -21.06
C THR A 126 18.26 -8.06 -20.87
N CYS A 127 18.68 -7.83 -19.62
CA CYS A 127 19.84 -7.03 -19.27
C CYS A 127 21.05 -7.94 -18.99
N GLU A 128 22.09 -7.85 -19.82
CA GLU A 128 23.29 -8.69 -19.71
C GLU A 128 24.53 -8.03 -20.31
N MET A 129 25.69 -8.64 -20.14
CA MET A 129 26.94 -8.17 -20.73
C MET A 129 26.92 -8.44 -22.24
N GLN A 130 27.13 -7.39 -23.03
CA GLN A 130 27.14 -7.45 -24.48
C GLN A 130 28.52 -7.88 -25.00
N GLU A 131 28.63 -8.16 -26.30
CA GLU A 131 29.89 -8.59 -26.93
C GLU A 131 31.03 -7.57 -26.78
N ASN A 132 30.69 -6.30 -26.57
CA ASN A 132 31.65 -5.22 -26.31
C ASN A 132 32.18 -5.19 -24.86
N GLY A 133 31.70 -6.09 -23.99
CA GLY A 133 32.07 -6.16 -22.58
C GLY A 133 31.32 -5.18 -21.67
N GLU A 134 30.38 -4.39 -22.21
CA GLU A 134 29.55 -3.47 -21.44
C GLU A 134 28.18 -4.07 -21.16
N CYS A 135 27.56 -3.65 -20.05
CA CYS A 135 26.18 -4.02 -19.78
C CYS A 135 25.22 -3.27 -20.69
N GLY A 136 24.21 -3.96 -21.22
CA GLY A 136 23.22 -3.36 -22.10
C GLY A 136 21.97 -4.22 -22.28
N TRP A 137 20.94 -3.61 -22.84
CA TRP A 137 19.72 -4.32 -23.22
C TRP A 137 19.96 -5.17 -24.45
N THR A 138 19.65 -6.46 -24.34
CA THR A 138 19.77 -7.41 -25.44
C THR A 138 18.78 -7.04 -26.54
N GLN A 139 19.30 -6.71 -27.71
CA GLN A 139 18.53 -6.22 -28.85
C GLN A 139 17.78 -7.35 -29.59
N THR A 140 16.84 -8.00 -28.90
CA THR A 140 15.97 -9.01 -29.50
C THR A 140 15.04 -8.38 -30.54
N PRO A 141 14.56 -9.14 -31.54
CA PRO A 141 13.57 -8.63 -32.49
C PRO A 141 12.30 -8.09 -31.81
N ALA A 142 11.87 -8.72 -30.71
CA ALA A 142 10.71 -8.27 -29.94
C ALA A 142 10.96 -6.90 -29.27
N LEU A 143 12.15 -6.70 -28.68
CA LEU A 143 12.52 -5.42 -28.09
C LEU A 143 12.60 -4.33 -29.16
N GLN A 144 13.28 -4.58 -30.27
CA GLN A 144 13.40 -3.62 -31.37
C GLN A 144 12.04 -3.23 -31.94
N GLN A 145 11.13 -4.20 -32.09
CA GLN A 145 9.78 -3.94 -32.56
C GLN A 145 8.98 -3.08 -31.57
N CYS A 146 9.10 -3.33 -30.27
CA CYS A 146 8.46 -2.52 -29.24
C CYS A 146 9.01 -1.10 -29.21
N LEU A 147 10.33 -0.93 -29.27
CA LEU A 147 10.96 0.40 -29.30
C LEU A 147 10.58 1.20 -30.56
N ALA A 148 10.31 0.52 -31.68
CA ALA A 148 9.80 1.16 -32.89
C ALA A 148 8.32 1.57 -32.80
N ASN A 149 7.52 0.88 -31.98
CA ASN A 149 6.09 1.13 -31.79
C ASN A 149 5.69 0.96 -30.31
N PRO A 150 6.10 1.89 -29.43
CA PRO A 150 5.91 1.73 -28.00
C PRO A 150 4.42 1.83 -27.60
N PRO A 151 4.00 1.23 -26.48
CA PRO A 151 2.59 1.29 -26.07
C PRO A 151 2.19 2.73 -25.68
N GLN A 152 1.07 3.23 -26.22
CA GLN A 152 0.69 4.65 -26.11
C GLN A 152 -0.17 5.00 -24.88
N ASP A 153 -0.73 4.00 -24.20
CA ASP A 153 -1.75 4.19 -23.15
C ASP A 153 -1.33 3.55 -21.81
N ILE A 154 -0.23 4.02 -21.21
CA ILE A 154 0.25 3.55 -19.89
C ILE A 154 0.44 4.70 -18.92
#